data_AF-X5ERU0-F1
#
_entry.id   AF-X5ERU0-F1
#
_cell.length_a   1.000
_cell.length_b   1.000
_cell.length_c   1.000
_cell.angle_alpha   90.00
_cell.angle_beta   90.00
_cell.angle_gamma   90.00
#
_symmetry.space_group_name_H-M   'P 1'
#
loop_
_entity.id
_entity.type
_entity.pdbx_description
1 polymer ?
#
loop_
_entity_poly.entity_id
_entity_poly.type
_entity_poly.pdbx_seq_one_letter_code
_entity_poly.pdbx_strand_id
1 'polypeptide(L)' 'MTTYRELVQRTVACRHADLELGLSRAREQEPFVIHVSDLLDKAGIDYAVRMDKDFQTTFCVEFSATPLLM' A
#
# COMPACT_ATOMS: atom_id res chain seq x y z
N MET A 1 -39.63 -4.32 -8.18
CA MET A 1 -38.63 -5.38 -8.01
C MET A 1 -37.30 -4.85 -8.51
N THR A 2 -36.24 -4.98 -7.72
CA THR A 2 -34.90 -4.57 -8.15
C THR A 2 -34.39 -5.56 -9.20
N THR A 3 -33.92 -5.08 -10.34
CA THR A 3 -33.38 -5.93 -11.41
C THR A 3 -31.95 -6.35 -11.07
N TYR A 4 -31.49 -7.46 -11.65
CA TYR A 4 -30.08 -7.86 -11.57
C TYR A 4 -29.14 -6.73 -12.05
N ARG A 5 -29.53 -6.00 -13.10
CA ARG A 5 -28.75 -4.85 -13.62
C ARG A 5 -28.62 -3.74 -12.57
N GLU A 6 -29.68 -3.40 -11.86
CA GLU A 6 -29.66 -2.39 -10.79
C GLU A 6 -28.78 -2.83 -9.61
N LEU A 7 -28.81 -4.12 -9.26
CA LEU A 7 -27.91 -4.68 -8.24
C LEU A 7 -26.44 -4.55 -8.67
N VAL A 8 -26.12 -4.92 -9.91
CA VAL A 8 -24.76 -4.80 -10.46
C VAL A 8 -24.30 -3.33 -10.46
N GLN A 9 -25.13 -2.40 -10.93
CA GLN A 9 -24.80 -0.98 -10.97
C GLN A 9 -24.51 -0.42 -9.58
N ARG A 10 -25.31 -0.78 -8.58
CA ARG A 10 -25.07 -0.37 -7.18
C ARG A 10 -23.74 -0.91 -6.66
N THR A 11 -23.42 -2.18 -6.91
CA THR A 11 -22.14 -2.77 -6.49
C THR A 11 -20.96 -2.10 -7.17
N VAL A 12 -21.05 -1.80 -8.46
CA VAL A 12 -20.00 -1.08 -9.20
C VAL A 12 -19.78 0.32 -8.64
N ALA A 13 -20.86 1.05 -8.34
CA ALA A 13 -20.77 2.38 -7.74
C ALA A 13 -20.07 2.37 -6.38
N CYS A 14 -20.39 1.40 -5.50
CA CYS A 14 -19.69 1.25 -4.23
C CYS A 14 -18.19 0.99 -4.42
N ARG A 15 -17.82 0.07 -5.33
CA ARG A 15 -16.41 -0.21 -5.61
C ARG A 15 -15.67 1.00 -6.17
N HIS A 16 -16.33 1.81 -7.00
CA HIS A 16 -15.76 3.07 -7.48
C HIS A 16 -15.46 4.03 -6.33
N ALA A 17 -16.40 4.21 -5.41
CA ALA A 17 -16.19 5.06 -4.24
C ALA A 17 -15.05 4.55 -3.35
N ASP A 18 -14.97 3.24 -3.12
CA ASP A 18 -13.88 2.63 -2.36
C ASP A 18 -12.52 2.84 -3.02
N LEU A 19 -12.45 2.73 -4.36
CA LEU A 19 -11.23 3.02 -5.13
C LEU A 19 -10.81 4.48 -5.03
N GLU A 20 -11.75 5.42 -5.13
CA GLU A 20 -11.46 6.85 -5.00
C GLU A 20 -10.93 7.19 -3.60
N LEU A 21 -11.52 6.61 -2.54
CA LEU A 21 -11.03 6.75 -1.17
C LEU A 21 -9.63 6.15 -1.01
N GLY A 22 -9.39 4.96 -1.56
CA GLY A 22 -8.08 4.31 -1.56
C GLY A 22 -7.02 5.17 -2.25
N LEU A 23 -7.34 5.75 -3.41
CA LEU A 23 -6.45 6.65 -4.15
C LEU A 23 -6.14 7.95 -3.39
N SER A 24 -7.12 8.54 -2.70
CA SER A 24 -6.88 9.72 -1.85
C SER A 24 -5.86 9.40 -0.77
N ARG A 25 -6.07 8.30 -0.03
CA ARG A 25 -5.14 7.83 1.01
C ARG A 25 -3.76 7.52 0.44
N ALA A 26 -3.70 6.91 -0.74
CA ALA A 26 -2.45 6.59 -1.42
C ALA A 26 -1.62 7.85 -1.75
N ARG A 27 -2.29 8.94 -2.15
CA ARG A 27 -1.64 10.24 -2.38
C ARG A 27 -1.20 10.90 -1.08
N GLU A 28 -2.01 10.79 -0.03
CA GLU A 28 -1.67 11.34 1.29
C GLU A 28 -0.47 10.63 1.93
N GLN A 29 -0.34 9.31 1.74
CA GLN A 29 0.78 8.52 2.27
C GLN A 29 2.07 8.65 1.45
N GLU A 30 2.00 9.05 0.17
CA GLU A 30 3.15 9.08 -0.75
C GLU A 30 4.38 9.80 -0.19
N PRO A 31 4.26 11.01 0.43
CA PRO A 31 5.42 11.68 1.01
C PRO A 31 6.08 10.87 2.14
N PHE A 32 5.28 10.15 2.94
CA PHE A 32 5.79 9.30 4.01
C PHE A 32 6.50 8.06 3.45
N VAL A 33 5.94 7.43 2.42
CA VAL A 33 6.57 6.28 1.74
C VAL A 33 7.91 6.68 1.11
N ILE A 34 7.98 7.84 0.45
CA ILE A 34 9.24 8.39 -0.08
C ILE A 34 10.22 8.65 1.06
N HIS A 35 9.77 9.25 2.15
CA HIS A 35 10.63 9.54 3.30
C HIS A 35 11.22 8.27 3.93
N VAL A 36 10.44 7.20 4.10
CA VAL A 36 10.94 5.92 4.61
C VAL A 36 11.95 5.29 3.64
N SER A 37 11.70 5.38 2.34
CA SER A 37 12.62 4.91 1.30
C SER A 37 13.97 5.62 1.40
N ASP A 38 13.97 6.95 1.47
CA ASP A 38 15.17 7.77 1.64
C ASP A 38 15.96 7.40 2.91
N LEU A 39 15.28 7.04 4.00
CA LEU A 39 15.92 6.63 5.25
C LEU A 39 16.60 5.26 5.12
N LEU A 40 15.94 4.29 4.47
CA LEU A 40 16.49 2.95 4.25
C LEU A 40 17.68 2.99 3.29
N ASP A 41 17.58 3.78 2.22
CA ASP A 41 18.67 4.02 1.27
C ASP A 41 19.90 4.63 1.96
N LYS A 42 19.69 5.67 2.79
CA LYS A 42 20.78 6.29 3.57
C LYS A 42 21.41 5.34 4.58
N ALA A 43 20.63 4.40 5.11
CA ALA A 43 21.10 3.39 6.03
C ALA A 43 21.82 2.22 5.33
N GLY A 44 21.78 2.15 3.99
CA GLY A 44 22.34 1.04 3.22
C GLY A 44 21.63 -0.28 3.50
N ILE A 45 20.34 -0.23 3.85
CA ILE A 45 19.54 -1.40 4.18
C ILE A 45 18.79 -1.84 2.92
N ASP A 46 18.95 -3.09 2.52
CA ASP A 46 18.18 -3.65 1.41
C ASP A 46 16.71 -3.85 1.80
N TYR A 47 15.81 -3.38 0.93
CA TYR A 47 14.37 -3.50 1.14
C TYR A 47 13.59 -3.63 -0.19
N ALA A 48 12.35 -4.12 -0.07
CA ALA A 48 11.37 -4.11 -1.15
C ALA A 48 10.09 -3.41 -0.69
N VAL A 49 9.54 -2.54 -1.55
CA VAL A 49 8.23 -1.92 -1.34
C VAL A 49 7.17 -2.73 -2.07
N ARG A 50 6.08 -3.06 -1.38
CA ARG A 50 4.92 -3.75 -1.93
C ARG A 50 3.65 -2.96 -1.66
N MET A 51 2.67 -3.13 -2.53
CA MET A 51 1.35 -2.54 -2.37
C MET A 51 0.28 -3.61 -2.58
N ASP A 52 -0.75 -3.62 -1.73
CA ASP A 52 -1.90 -4.52 -1.90
C ASP A 52 -3.05 -3.87 -2.69
N LYS A 53 -4.13 -4.64 -2.88
CA LYS A 53 -5.32 -4.19 -3.63
C LYS A 53 -6.08 -3.03 -2.97
N ASP A 54 -5.82 -2.78 -1.68
CA ASP A 54 -6.46 -1.73 -0.88
C ASP A 54 -5.51 -0.52 -0.70
N PHE A 55 -4.46 -0.45 -1.53
CA PHE A 55 -3.42 0.58 -1.53
C PHE A 55 -2.58 0.64 -0.25
N GLN A 56 -2.57 -0.41 0.57
CA GLN A 56 -1.68 -0.46 1.73
C GLN A 56 -0.26 -0.73 1.28
N THR A 57 0.67 0.12 1.72
CA THR A 57 2.09 -0.01 1.40
C THR A 57 2.82 -0.77 2.51
N THR A 58 3.62 -1.77 2.13
CA THR A 58 4.45 -2.56 3.06
C THR A 58 5.92 -2.47 2.64
N PHE A 59 6.78 -2.17 3.61
CA PHE A 59 8.24 -2.27 3.46
C PHE A 59 8.71 -3.63 3.97
N CYS A 60 9.28 -4.43 3.08
CA CYS A 60 9.92 -5.70 3.41
C CYS A 60 11.42 -5.44 3.53
N VAL A 61 11.95 -5.45 4.75
CA VAL A 61 13.36 -5.18 5.04
C VAL A 61 14.08 -6.50 5.31
N GLU A 62 15.20 -6.76 4.63
CA GLU A 62 16.03 -7.91 4.95
C GLU A 62 17.06 -7.54 6.01
N PHE A 63 16.89 -8.08 7.22
CA PHE A 63 17.88 -7.93 8.28
C PHE A 63 18.81 -9.13 8.24
N SER A 64 20.02 -8.96 7.69
CA SER A 64 21.08 -9.94 7.95
C SER A 64 21.51 -9.76 9.41
N ALA A 65 20.92 -10.55 10.30
CA ALA A 65 21.46 -10.68 11.65
C ALA A 65 22.83 -11.33 11.53
N THR A 66 23.90 -10.54 11.47
CA THR A 66 25.24 -11.04 11.70
C THR A 66 25.21 -11.64 13.11
N PRO A 67 25.40 -12.96 13.28
CA PRO A 67 25.51 -13.52 14.61
C PRO A 67 26.77 -12.87 15.20
N LEU A 68 26.59 -12.05 16.24
CA LEU A 68 27.70 -11.66 17.10
C LEU A 68 28.22 -12.94 17.72
N LEU A 69 29.26 -13.53 17.11
CA LEU A 69 30.13 -14.48 17.78
C LEU A 69 30.86 -13.70 18.87
N MET A 70 30.29 -13.75 20.08
CA MET A 70 30.93 -13.46 21.35
C MET A 70 31.02 -14.76 22.14
#